data_AF-A0A2G2XLT3-F1
#
_entry.id   AF-A0A2G2XLT3-F1
#
_cell.length_a   1.000
_cell.length_b   1.000
_cell.length_c   1.000
_cell.angle_alpha   90.00
_cell.angle_beta   90.00
_cell.angle_gamma   90.00
#
_symmetry.space_group_name_H-M   'P 1'
#
loop_
_entity.id
_entity.type
_entity.pdbx_description
1 polymer ?
#
loop_
_entity_poly.entity_id
_entity_poly.type
_entity_poly.pdbx_seq_one_letter_code
_entity_poly.pdbx_strand_id
1 'polypeptide(L)'
;MVRGWEREDDEKLLHLAKIMPQQWTIIAPILGRTSSQCIERYDKILDGEGWEREDDEKLLHLAKIMPQQWTIIASILGRTSSQCIERYDKLLDGENYDKLLPWEIESHPDQSKPAPPDPINMDDDEKKMLSHAPQIPDYELEAIEKIGAKN
;
A
#
# COMPACT_ATOMS: atom_id res chain seq x y z
N MET A 1 -7.31 -11.83 -46.55
CA MET A 1 -7.36 -10.52 -45.87
C MET A 1 -7.52 -10.78 -44.39
N VAL A 2 -6.69 -10.18 -43.54
CA VAL A 2 -6.81 -10.32 -42.08
C VAL A 2 -7.93 -9.39 -41.61
N ARG A 3 -8.94 -9.91 -40.90
CA ARG A 3 -10.00 -9.09 -40.29
C ARG A 3 -9.37 -8.13 -39.28
N GLY A 4 -9.60 -6.83 -39.38
CA GLY A 4 -9.13 -5.83 -38.41
C GLY A 4 -9.81 -5.97 -37.05
N TRP A 5 -9.29 -5.33 -36.01
CA TRP A 5 -9.98 -5.23 -34.72
C TRP A 5 -11.07 -4.16 -34.81
N GLU A 6 -12.28 -4.53 -34.40
CA GLU A 6 -13.44 -3.64 -34.34
C GLU A 6 -13.76 -3.30 -32.87
N ARG A 7 -14.48 -2.20 -32.62
CA ARG A 7 -14.87 -1.82 -31.25
C ARG A 7 -15.61 -2.94 -30.52
N GLU A 8 -16.48 -3.66 -31.23
CA GLU A 8 -17.22 -4.81 -30.68
C GLU A 8 -16.29 -5.99 -30.30
N ASP A 9 -15.19 -6.18 -31.02
CA ASP A 9 -14.18 -7.18 -30.65
C ASP A 9 -13.49 -6.79 -29.33
N ASP A 10 -13.18 -5.50 -29.15
CA ASP A 10 -12.53 -4.99 -27.95
C ASP A 10 -13.47 -5.09 -26.72
N GLU A 11 -14.74 -4.71 -26.88
CA GLU A 11 -15.76 -4.84 -25.82
C GLU A 11 -15.94 -6.29 -25.37
N LYS A 12 -16.03 -7.24 -26.32
CA LYS A 12 -16.11 -8.67 -26.01
C LYS A 12 -14.84 -9.18 -25.36
N LEU A 13 -13.66 -8.76 -25.84
CA LEU A 13 -12.38 -9.13 -25.27
C LEU A 13 -12.26 -8.68 -23.81
N LEU A 14 -12.60 -7.42 -23.51
CA LEU A 14 -12.59 -6.87 -22.16
C LEU A 14 -13.60 -7.60 -21.24
N HIS A 15 -14.82 -7.82 -21.72
CA HIS A 15 -15.85 -8.50 -20.94
C HIS A 15 -15.46 -9.95 -20.59
N LEU A 16 -14.96 -10.71 -21.57
CA LEU A 16 -14.54 -12.09 -21.36
C LEU A 16 -13.31 -12.17 -20.45
N ALA A 17 -12.34 -11.26 -20.59
CA ALA A 17 -11.19 -11.18 -19.70
C ALA A 17 -11.59 -10.84 -18.25
N LYS A 18 -12.67 -10.09 -18.05
CA LYS A 18 -13.23 -9.80 -16.72
C LYS A 18 -13.90 -11.01 -16.06
N ILE A 19 -14.58 -11.85 -16.83
CA ILE A 19 -15.27 -13.05 -16.32
C ILE A 19 -14.30 -14.22 -16.14
N MET A 20 -13.36 -14.38 -17.08
CA MET A 20 -12.42 -15.49 -17.13
C MET A 20 -10.99 -14.95 -17.24
N PRO A 21 -10.42 -14.43 -16.13
CA PRO A 21 -9.12 -13.78 -16.17
C PRO A 21 -8.02 -14.72 -16.68
N GLN A 22 -7.23 -14.22 -17.62
CA GLN A 22 -6.08 -14.90 -18.22
C GLN A 22 -6.40 -16.22 -18.96
N GLN A 23 -7.67 -16.55 -19.22
CA GLN A 23 -8.09 -17.77 -19.92
C GLN A 23 -8.07 -17.61 -21.46
N TRP A 24 -6.95 -17.14 -22.02
CA TRP A 24 -6.85 -16.76 -23.43
C TRP A 24 -7.12 -17.89 -24.42
N THR A 25 -6.78 -19.13 -24.06
CA THR A 25 -7.06 -20.33 -24.86
C THR A 25 -8.56 -20.61 -25.01
N ILE A 26 -9.38 -20.17 -24.05
CA ILE A 26 -10.84 -20.29 -24.08
C ILE A 26 -11.46 -19.06 -24.76
N ILE A 27 -10.92 -17.87 -24.48
CA ILE A 27 -11.42 -16.59 -25.01
C ILE A 27 -11.19 -16.47 -26.52
N ALA A 28 -10.01 -16.84 -27.01
CA ALA A 28 -9.61 -16.58 -28.39
C ALA A 28 -10.51 -17.26 -29.45
N PRO A 29 -10.93 -18.53 -29.30
CA PRO A 29 -11.90 -19.15 -30.20
C PRO A 29 -13.24 -18.42 -30.28
N ILE A 30 -13.71 -17.81 -29.18
CA ILE A 30 -14.98 -17.06 -29.13
C ILE A 30 -14.91 -15.79 -30.00
N LEU A 31 -13.73 -15.17 -30.08
CA LEU A 31 -13.46 -13.99 -30.91
C LEU A 31 -13.01 -14.34 -32.34
N GLY A 32 -12.81 -15.63 -32.65
CA GLY A 32 -12.21 -16.06 -33.90
C GLY A 32 -10.76 -15.58 -34.08
N ARG A 33 -10.01 -15.44 -32.97
CA ARG A 33 -8.62 -14.96 -32.92
C ARG A 33 -7.70 -16.03 -32.33
N THR A 34 -6.39 -15.78 -32.34
CA THR A 34 -5.43 -16.58 -31.59
C THR A 34 -5.19 -16.00 -30.19
N SER A 35 -4.77 -16.83 -29.24
CA SER A 35 -4.48 -16.37 -27.87
C SER A 35 -3.47 -15.21 -27.85
N SER A 36 -2.42 -15.30 -28.66
CA SER A 36 -1.41 -14.24 -28.78
C SER A 36 -2.00 -12.91 -29.27
N GLN A 37 -2.92 -12.94 -30.24
CA GLN A 37 -3.60 -11.74 -30.71
C GLN A 37 -4.48 -11.12 -29.63
N CYS A 38 -5.21 -11.94 -28.88
CA CYS A 38 -6.04 -11.46 -27.76
C CYS A 38 -5.19 -10.83 -26.66
N ILE A 39 -4.08 -11.47 -26.28
CA ILE A 39 -3.15 -10.93 -25.27
C ILE A 39 -2.60 -9.59 -25.72
N GLU A 40 -2.03 -9.51 -26.94
CA GLU A 40 -1.43 -8.28 -27.46
C GLU A 40 -2.46 -7.15 -27.56
N ARG A 41 -3.68 -7.47 -28.01
CA ARG A 41 -4.74 -6.47 -28.10
C ARG A 41 -5.20 -6.01 -26.73
N TYR A 42 -5.40 -6.94 -25.80
CA TYR A 42 -5.79 -6.65 -24.44
C TYR A 42 -4.77 -5.73 -23.78
N ASP A 43 -3.48 -6.06 -23.87
CA ASP A 43 -2.39 -5.21 -23.39
C ASP A 43 -2.47 -3.79 -23.96
N LYS A 44 -2.63 -3.66 -25.28
CA LYS A 44 -2.77 -2.35 -25.94
C LYS A 44 -3.99 -1.56 -25.48
N ILE A 45 -5.11 -2.21 -25.21
CA ILE A 45 -6.31 -1.55 -24.68
C ILE A 45 -6.03 -1.06 -23.26
N LEU A 46 -5.39 -1.90 -22.44
CA LEU A 46 -5.07 -1.58 -21.06
C LEU A 46 -3.96 -0.52 -20.93
N ASP A 47 -3.03 -0.45 -21.87
CA ASP A 47 -2.02 0.62 -21.90
C ASP A 47 -2.62 1.95 -22.35
N GLY A 48 -3.68 1.93 -23.17
CA GLY A 48 -4.35 3.12 -23.71
C GLY A 48 -5.45 3.72 -22.83
N GLU A 49 -6.17 2.90 -22.06
CA GLU A 49 -7.31 3.33 -21.22
C GLU A 49 -7.22 2.84 -19.75
N GLY A 50 -6.20 2.07 -19.37
CA GLY A 50 -6.44 0.97 -18.42
C GLY A 50 -5.88 1.09 -17.02
N TRP A 51 -5.76 2.26 -16.41
CA TRP A 51 -5.63 2.33 -14.95
C TRP A 51 -6.57 3.40 -14.39
N GLU A 52 -7.72 2.95 -13.89
CA GLU A 52 -8.64 3.80 -13.14
C GLU A 52 -8.09 4.03 -11.73
N ARG A 53 -8.51 5.12 -11.09
CA ARG A 53 -8.08 5.43 -9.72
C ARG A 53 -8.45 4.29 -8.75
N GLU A 54 -9.61 3.68 -8.94
CA GLU A 54 -10.07 2.53 -8.17
C GLU A 54 -9.18 1.28 -8.38
N ASP A 55 -8.58 1.12 -9.56
CA ASP A 55 -7.62 0.05 -9.83
C ASP A 55 -6.28 0.33 -9.14
N ASP A 56 -5.83 1.59 -9.15
CA ASP A 56 -4.61 2.02 -8.44
C ASP A 56 -4.75 1.85 -6.92
N GLU A 57 -5.88 2.26 -6.35
CA GLU A 57 -6.18 2.10 -4.92
C GLU A 57 -6.16 0.63 -4.50
N LYS A 58 -6.79 -0.25 -5.30
CA LYS A 58 -6.74 -1.70 -5.06
C LYS A 58 -5.34 -2.26 -5.20
N LEU A 59 -4.58 -1.85 -6.22
CA LEU A 59 -3.20 -2.29 -6.43
C LEU A 59 -2.33 -1.95 -5.21
N LEU A 60 -2.41 -0.70 -4.73
CA LEU A 60 -1.67 -0.25 -3.55
C LEU A 60 -2.10 -0.99 -2.27
N HIS A 61 -3.41 -1.15 -2.06
CA HIS A 61 -3.93 -1.88 -0.90
C HIS A 61 -3.47 -3.34 -0.91
N LEU A 62 -3.62 -4.04 -2.05
CA LEU A 62 -3.23 -5.44 -2.21
C LEU A 62 -1.72 -5.63 -2.04
N ALA A 63 -0.89 -4.73 -2.58
CA ALA A 63 0.56 -4.75 -2.41
C ALA A 63 0.97 -4.56 -0.94
N LYS A 64 0.21 -3.77 -0.16
CA LYS A 64 0.43 -3.58 1.27
C LYS A 64 0.07 -4.81 2.10
N ILE A 65 -1.05 -5.47 1.80
CA ILE A 65 -1.51 -6.65 2.57
C ILE A 65 -0.77 -7.95 2.16
N MET A 66 -0.30 -8.05 0.92
CA MET A 66 0.36 -9.24 0.36
C MET A 66 1.63 -8.84 -0.40
N PRO A 67 2.71 -8.46 0.31
CA PRO A 67 3.92 -7.97 -0.32
C PRO A 67 4.54 -9.01 -1.26
N GLN A 68 4.99 -8.55 -2.43
CA GLN A 68 5.65 -9.35 -3.47
C GLN A 68 4.81 -10.50 -4.06
N GLN A 69 3.50 -10.56 -3.80
CA GLN A 69 2.59 -11.58 -4.35
C GLN A 69 1.96 -11.14 -5.69
N TRP A 70 2.77 -10.59 -6.61
CA TRP A 70 2.28 -9.93 -7.83
C TRP A 70 1.42 -10.83 -8.72
N THR A 71 1.69 -12.13 -8.79
CA THR A 71 0.87 -13.09 -9.54
C THR A 71 -0.54 -13.22 -8.97
N ILE A 72 -0.69 -13.22 -7.64
CA ILE A 72 -1.99 -13.28 -6.98
C ILE A 72 -2.71 -11.94 -7.14
N ILE A 73 -2.00 -10.83 -6.93
CA ILE A 73 -2.55 -9.47 -7.08
C ILE A 73 -3.07 -9.25 -8.51
N ALA A 74 -2.28 -9.64 -9.51
CA ALA A 74 -2.65 -9.55 -10.91
C ALA A 74 -3.89 -10.38 -11.24
N SER A 75 -4.01 -11.57 -10.67
CA SER A 75 -5.20 -12.41 -10.80
C SER A 75 -6.46 -11.71 -10.25
N ILE A 76 -6.34 -11.05 -9.09
CA ILE A 76 -7.45 -10.31 -8.47
C ILE A 76 -7.85 -9.08 -9.32
N LEU A 77 -6.86 -8.36 -9.85
CA LEU A 77 -7.09 -7.17 -10.69
C LEU A 77 -7.48 -7.51 -12.14
N GLY A 78 -7.42 -8.78 -12.55
CA GLY A 78 -7.62 -9.18 -13.94
C GLY A 78 -6.53 -8.66 -14.89
N ARG A 79 -5.33 -8.40 -14.36
CA ARG A 79 -4.17 -7.86 -15.08
C ARG A 79 -3.05 -8.90 -15.15
N THR A 80 -1.95 -8.56 -15.82
CA THR A 80 -0.72 -9.37 -15.76
C THR A 80 0.18 -8.91 -14.60
N SER A 81 1.02 -9.82 -14.09
CA SER A 81 1.99 -9.48 -13.04
C SER A 81 2.89 -8.33 -13.46
N SER A 82 3.37 -8.34 -14.71
CA SER A 82 4.24 -7.30 -15.26
C SER A 82 3.57 -5.93 -15.25
N GLN A 83 2.30 -5.84 -15.67
CA GLN A 83 1.55 -4.58 -15.62
C GLN A 83 1.37 -4.05 -14.20
N CYS A 84 1.08 -4.94 -13.24
CA CYS A 84 0.91 -4.54 -11.84
C CYS A 84 2.21 -4.00 -11.24
N ILE A 85 3.34 -4.63 -11.54
CA ILE A 85 4.67 -4.20 -11.06
C ILE A 85 5.02 -2.85 -11.69
N GLU A 86 4.92 -2.71 -13.01
CA GLU A 86 5.26 -1.47 -13.70
C GLU A 86 4.37 -0.30 -13.25
N ARG A 87 3.07 -0.56 -13.05
CA ARG A 87 2.16 0.46 -12.53
C ARG A 87 2.49 0.85 -11.10
N TYR A 88 2.74 -0.15 -10.24
CA TYR A 88 3.09 0.08 -8.85
C TYR A 88 4.36 0.94 -8.73
N ASP A 89 5.39 0.65 -9.51
CA ASP A 89 6.63 1.43 -9.59
C ASP A 89 6.35 2.89 -9.99
N LYS A 90 5.56 3.09 -11.05
CA LYS A 90 5.12 4.43 -11.49
C LYS A 90 4.30 5.19 -10.43
N LEU A 91 3.48 4.49 -9.65
CA LEU A 91 2.71 5.10 -8.56
C LEU A 91 3.59 5.51 -7.38
N LEU A 92 4.73 4.84 -7.19
CA LEU A 92 5.72 5.19 -6.16
C LEU A 92 6.73 6.25 -6.61
N ASP A 93 7.06 6.30 -7.90
CA ASP A 93 8.06 7.23 -8.46
C ASP A 93 7.53 8.66 -8.68
N GLY A 94 6.21 8.86 -8.72
CA GLY A 94 5.60 10.16 -8.98
C GLY A 94 5.16 10.91 -7.72
N GLU A 95 5.17 12.24 -7.77
CA GLU A 95 4.57 13.24 -6.85
C GLU A 95 3.03 13.09 -6.64
N ASN A 96 2.52 11.86 -6.66
CA ASN A 96 1.13 11.45 -6.47
C ASN A 96 0.94 10.62 -5.18
N TYR A 97 1.99 10.45 -4.38
CA TYR A 97 1.88 9.93 -3.02
C TYR A 97 1.09 10.91 -2.13
N ASP A 98 1.28 12.22 -2.31
CA ASP A 98 0.60 13.26 -1.53
C ASP A 98 -0.89 13.43 -1.86
N LYS A 99 -1.35 13.03 -3.05
CA LYS A 99 -2.73 13.30 -3.51
C LYS A 99 -3.69 12.12 -3.33
N LEU A 100 -3.17 10.89 -3.23
CA LEU A 100 -4.00 9.68 -3.10
C LEU A 100 -4.22 9.26 -1.64
N LEU A 101 -3.70 10.03 -0.68
CA LEU A 101 -3.82 9.74 0.75
C LEU A 101 -4.38 10.95 1.53
N PRO A 102 -5.70 11.04 1.71
CA PRO A 102 -6.27 11.75 2.86
C PRO A 102 -6.01 11.05 4.21
N TRP A 103 -5.27 9.94 4.23
CA TRP A 103 -4.97 9.18 5.42
C TRP A 103 -3.48 8.89 5.43
N GLU A 104 -2.75 9.65 6.25
CA GLU A 104 -1.31 9.56 6.44
C GLU A 104 -0.80 8.12 6.43
N ILE A 105 0.20 7.91 5.56
CA ILE A 105 1.07 6.75 5.61
C ILE A 105 2.09 7.00 6.71
N GLU A 106 2.01 6.22 7.78
CA GLU A 106 3.22 5.67 8.36
C GLU A 106 3.38 4.24 7.85
N SER A 107 4.19 4.06 6.81
CA SER A 107 4.67 2.76 6.36
C SER A 107 6.06 2.47 6.97
N HIS A 108 6.02 1.91 8.19
CA HIS A 108 6.92 0.87 8.76
C HIS A 108 8.40 1.24 9.09
N PRO A 109 9.11 0.43 9.90
CA PRO A 109 8.80 -0.14 11.21
C PRO A 109 9.93 0.18 12.22
N ASP A 110 9.65 0.83 13.36
CA ASP A 110 10.57 0.76 14.50
C ASP A 110 9.97 -0.15 15.58
N GLN A 111 10.36 -1.42 15.54
CA GLN A 111 10.09 -2.40 16.59
C GLN A 111 10.89 -2.14 17.88
N SER A 112 11.11 -0.88 18.26
CA SER A 112 11.90 -0.54 19.46
C SER A 112 11.32 0.59 20.31
N LYS A 113 10.13 1.12 19.99
CA LYS A 113 9.46 2.03 20.92
C LYS A 113 8.59 1.20 21.87
N PRO A 114 8.89 1.17 23.18
CA PRO A 114 8.01 0.53 24.14
C PRO A 114 6.62 1.14 24.02
N ALA A 115 5.58 0.32 24.20
CA ALA A 115 4.21 0.78 24.18
C ALA A 115 4.09 2.03 25.07
N PRO A 116 3.41 3.10 24.61
CA PRO A 116 3.02 4.17 25.50
C PRO A 116 2.34 3.52 26.71
N PRO A 117 2.79 3.80 27.95
CA PRO A 117 2.14 3.24 29.12
C PRO A 117 0.67 3.61 29.07
N ASP A 118 -0.20 2.63 29.36
CA ASP A 118 -1.65 2.85 29.38
C ASP A 118 -1.94 4.13 30.18
N PRO A 119 -2.89 4.98 29.72
CA PRO A 119 -3.29 6.14 30.49
C PRO A 119 -3.73 5.63 31.86
N ILE A 120 -2.87 5.92 32.85
CA ILE A 120 -3.08 5.49 34.22
C ILE A 120 -4.37 6.19 34.63
N ASN A 121 -5.46 5.43 34.72
CA ASN A 121 -6.59 5.85 35.53
C ASN A 121 -6.09 5.78 36.97
N MET A 122 -5.35 6.81 37.39
CA MET A 122 -4.92 6.97 38.76
C MET A 122 -6.18 7.29 39.54
N ASP A 123 -6.86 6.25 40.03
CA ASP A 123 -7.80 6.39 41.12
C ASP A 123 -7.11 7.19 42.25
N ASP A 124 -7.87 8.07 42.90
CA ASP A 124 -7.39 9.11 43.83
C ASP A 124 -6.49 8.58 44.98
N ASP A 125 -6.48 7.27 45.20
CA ASP A 125 -5.61 6.60 46.17
C ASP A 125 -4.10 6.67 45.81
N GLU A 126 -3.73 6.74 44.52
CA GLU A 126 -2.32 6.75 44.11
C GLU A 126 -1.64 8.12 44.32
N LYS A 127 -2.41 9.22 44.17
CA LYS A 127 -1.94 10.58 44.49
C LYS A 127 -1.59 10.75 45.96
N LYS A 128 -2.21 9.97 46.85
CA LYS A 128 -1.95 10.02 48.29
C LYS A 128 -0.59 9.43 48.65
N MET A 129 -0.15 8.41 47.91
CA MET A 129 1.11 7.70 48.15
C MET A 129 2.35 8.51 47.75
N LEU A 130 2.24 9.43 46.77
CA LEU A 130 3.38 10.23 46.26
C LEU A 130 3.84 11.35 47.22
N SER A 131 3.04 11.66 48.25
CA SER A 131 3.32 12.73 49.22
C SER A 131 4.40 12.41 50.26
N HIS A 132 4.98 11.20 50.24
CA HIS A 132 5.93 10.72 51.25
C HIS A 132 7.36 10.53 50.75
N ALA A 133 7.72 11.01 49.55
CA ALA A 133 9.12 11.01 49.12
C ALA A 133 9.94 11.99 49.99
N PRO A 134 11.07 11.56 50.59
CA PRO A 134 11.89 12.46 51.40
C PRO A 134 12.56 13.51 50.50
N GLN A 135 12.27 14.79 50.75
CA GLN A 135 13.00 15.91 50.13
C GLN A 135 14.49 15.84 50.49
N ILE A 136 15.34 15.94 49.47
CA ILE A 136 16.78 16.16 49.63
C ILE A 136 16.98 17.53 50.30
N PRO A 137 17.68 17.61 51.43
CA PRO A 137 17.86 18.87 52.15
C PRO A 137 18.73 19.85 51.34
N ASP A 138 18.35 21.14 51.36
CA ASP A 138 18.92 22.18 50.49
C ASP A 138 20.45 22.31 50.52
N TYR A 139 21.12 21.85 51.59
CA TYR A 139 22.58 21.87 51.67
C TYR A 139 23.26 20.92 50.67
N GLU A 140 22.59 19.84 50.25
CA GLU A 140 23.10 18.89 49.26
C GLU A 140 23.05 19.47 47.84
N LEU A 141 22.09 20.37 47.56
CA LEU A 141 21.97 21.05 46.26
C LEU A 141 23.10 22.07 46.06
N GLU A 142 23.45 22.86 47.09
CA GLU A 142 24.58 23.80 47.01
C GLU A 142 25.94 23.12 46.80
N ALA A 143 26.11 21.89 47.30
CA ALA A 143 27.35 21.14 47.15
C ALA A 143 27.57 20.70 45.69
N ILE A 144 26.50 20.38 44.97
CA ILE A 144 26.53 19.96 43.57
C ILE A 144 26.88 21.15 42.65
N GLU A 145 26.34 22.34 42.91
CA GLU A 145 26.64 23.54 42.12
C GLU A 145 28.10 24.00 42.25
N LYS A 146 28.71 23.84 43.43
CA LYS A 146 30.12 24.24 43.66
C LYS A 146 31.14 23.36 42.94
N ILE A 147 30.78 22.12 42.59
CA ILE A 147 31.66 21.19 41.85
C ILE A 147 31.70 21.53 40.35
N GLY A 148 30.64 22.14 39.81
CA GLY A 148 30.55 22.53 38.40
C GLY A 148 31.33 23.79 38.00
N ALA A 149 31.81 24.59 38.95
CA ALA A 149 32.42 25.90 38.69
C ALA A 149 33.98 25.88 38.61
N LYS A 150 34.61 24.71 38.50
CA LYS A 150 36.08 24.56 38.49
C LYS A 150 36.67 23.79 37.30
N ASN A 151 35.97 23.70 36.18
CA ASN A 151 36.56 23.22 34.93
C ASN A 151 36.34 24.23 33.80
#